data_AF-A0A372J1H7-F1
#
_entry.id   AF-A0A372J1H7-F1
#
_cell.length_a   1.000
_cell.length_b   1.000
_cell.length_c   1.000
_cell.angle_alpha   90.00
_cell.angle_beta   90.00
_cell.angle_gamma   90.00
#
_symmetry.space_group_name_H-M   'P 1'
#
loop_
_entity.id
_entity.type
_entity.pdbx_description
1 polymer ?
#
loop_
_entity_poly.entity_id
_entity_poly.type
_entity_poly.pdbx_seq_one_letter_code
_entity_poly.pdbx_strand_id
1 'polypeptide(L)'
;MEANLSGTLISDLRTLFDEVALLCTDVDPLLSGDLAEVRDELSDEELHHLLTEVLVHIRGGGQPTDAQKTTLAAQVRGLIRDAIRTRRQPRPTPSLAAVEEEAGPAHSGATDPSARRHLELYGAAGMEVRPVRPMPTFLGSDVPLTEGFADTLEIAFWEDNLRLKLDLDDFRRREGRAPEPDELRQMLWPKGALPKEDIYKILPLADDIAARGVQTPPVIDYWGTAWDGNRRLAACRYILASDEYTPEQKARARRIRVWQTDEHATEDQIQAIVTSLNFGDDFKVPWPEYVRARQVYDTYIARRDSEASLRVLTERDETKIRAAVGRFFGIKTQEVTRYCKMVVWALDFEDYHREQDRDESQIANRTNALFQYFYELDSGRGDDKLAVKLRDDEGFRDIVFDLMFDGKFKNWAQIRDLRRVYDNPEALDELKQAHRETDSTIGRAAVNRAIDIARQQSTALRQAGRADELARITKWLNEDVTLAVLRKLDPEVLREFRDAARAVDGMISSLVEGSAAPQAAPGAA
;
A
#
# COMPACT_ATOMS: atom_id res chain seq x y z
N MET A 1 13.02 -14.82 44.80
CA MET A 1 12.09 -13.67 44.89
C MET A 1 11.01 -13.77 43.82
N GLU A 2 11.33 -14.22 42.61
CA GLU A 2 10.37 -14.47 41.51
C GLU A 2 9.26 -15.50 41.82
N ALA A 3 9.57 -16.56 42.57
CA ALA A 3 8.57 -17.57 42.94
C ALA A 3 7.42 -17.03 43.83
N ASN A 4 7.64 -15.96 44.60
CA ASN A 4 6.59 -15.34 45.42
C ASN A 4 5.73 -14.35 44.62
N LEU A 5 6.25 -13.76 43.55
CA LEU A 5 5.51 -12.83 42.70
C LEU A 5 4.51 -13.55 41.79
N SER A 6 4.89 -14.73 41.28
CA SER A 6 4.00 -15.57 40.46
C SER A 6 2.77 -16.06 41.24
N GLY A 7 2.92 -16.38 42.53
CA GLY A 7 1.81 -16.84 43.37
C GLY A 7 0.74 -15.76 43.63
N THR A 8 1.15 -14.50 43.78
CA THR A 8 0.21 -13.38 44.00
C THR A 8 -0.56 -13.05 42.74
N LEU A 9 0.13 -13.01 41.59
CA LEU A 9 -0.48 -12.68 40.29
C LEU A 9 -1.58 -13.68 39.88
N ILE A 10 -1.36 -14.98 40.11
CA ILE A 10 -2.33 -16.04 39.81
C ILE A 10 -3.57 -15.92 40.72
N SER A 11 -3.38 -15.55 41.99
CA SER A 11 -4.49 -15.34 42.93
C SER A 11 -5.35 -14.14 42.49
N ASP A 12 -4.71 -13.04 42.11
CA ASP A 12 -5.38 -11.81 41.67
C ASP A 12 -6.16 -12.03 40.38
N LEU A 13 -5.58 -12.75 39.41
CA LEU A 13 -6.24 -13.06 38.15
C LEU A 13 -7.49 -13.94 38.34
N ARG A 14 -7.43 -14.92 39.24
CA ARG A 14 -8.59 -15.76 39.56
C ARG A 14 -9.71 -14.94 40.19
N THR A 15 -9.37 -14.05 41.14
CA THR A 15 -10.36 -13.16 41.76
C THR A 15 -10.99 -12.22 40.73
N LEU A 16 -10.19 -11.64 39.84
CA LEU A 16 -10.68 -10.78 38.75
C LEU A 16 -11.59 -11.54 37.80
N PHE A 17 -11.22 -12.77 37.43
CA PHE A 17 -12.04 -13.62 36.56
C PHE A 17 -13.40 -13.94 37.19
N ASP A 18 -13.41 -14.37 38.46
CA ASP A 18 -14.64 -14.70 39.18
C ASP A 18 -15.57 -13.46 39.32
N GLU A 19 -14.99 -12.28 39.55
CA GLU A 19 -15.71 -11.00 39.61
C GLU A 19 -16.34 -10.62 38.26
N VAL A 20 -15.56 -10.69 37.17
CA VAL A 20 -16.04 -10.38 35.83
C VAL A 20 -17.08 -11.39 35.37
N ALA A 21 -16.91 -12.68 35.64
CA ALA A 21 -17.87 -13.71 35.29
C ALA A 21 -19.23 -13.51 36.00
N LEU A 22 -19.21 -13.08 37.26
CA LEU A 22 -20.42 -12.74 38.00
C LEU A 22 -21.13 -11.53 37.38
N LEU A 23 -20.39 -10.46 37.11
CA LEU A 23 -20.93 -9.25 36.48
C LEU A 23 -21.47 -9.51 35.07
N CYS A 24 -20.79 -10.34 34.29
CA CYS A 24 -21.26 -10.79 32.99
C CYS A 24 -22.58 -11.57 33.08
N THR A 25 -22.74 -12.41 34.10
CA THR A 25 -23.99 -13.17 34.33
C THR A 25 -25.18 -12.23 34.60
N ASP A 26 -24.96 -11.11 35.29
CA ASP A 26 -26.00 -10.10 35.55
C ASP A 26 -26.40 -9.30 34.30
N VAL A 27 -25.49 -9.19 33.33
CA VAL A 27 -25.71 -8.52 32.04
C VAL A 27 -26.37 -9.47 31.04
N ASP A 28 -25.80 -10.65 30.85
CA ASP A 28 -26.29 -11.71 29.96
C ASP A 28 -25.73 -13.07 30.44
N PRO A 29 -26.58 -14.04 30.86
CA PRO A 29 -26.14 -15.33 31.38
C PRO A 29 -25.22 -16.14 30.46
N LEU A 30 -25.22 -15.87 29.14
CA LEU A 30 -24.37 -16.57 28.18
C LEU A 30 -22.91 -16.07 28.20
N LEU A 31 -22.67 -14.83 28.63
CA LEU A 31 -21.32 -14.22 28.61
C LEU A 31 -20.35 -14.92 29.56
N SER A 32 -20.83 -15.51 30.66
CA SER A 32 -19.97 -16.27 31.57
C SER A 32 -19.45 -17.55 30.93
N GLY A 33 -20.23 -18.15 30.01
CA GLY A 33 -19.77 -19.25 29.14
C GLY A 33 -18.71 -18.78 28.15
N ASP A 34 -18.98 -17.69 27.44
CA ASP A 34 -18.03 -17.08 26.47
C ASP A 34 -16.68 -16.77 27.14
N LEU A 35 -16.69 -16.23 28.38
CA LEU A 35 -15.48 -15.95 29.17
C LEU A 35 -14.72 -17.21 29.60
N ALA A 36 -15.44 -18.30 29.91
CA ALA A 36 -14.82 -19.55 30.32
C ALA A 36 -14.04 -20.21 29.17
N GLU A 37 -14.54 -20.10 27.93
CA GLU A 37 -13.84 -20.61 26.74
C GLU A 37 -12.52 -19.86 26.49
N VAL A 38 -12.51 -18.55 26.69
CA VAL A 38 -11.34 -17.68 26.46
C VAL A 38 -10.21 -17.94 27.45
N ARG A 39 -10.54 -18.36 28.67
CA ARG A 39 -9.56 -18.60 29.73
C ARG A 39 -8.48 -19.61 29.32
N ASP A 40 -8.86 -20.60 28.51
CA ASP A 40 -7.95 -21.64 28.05
C ASP A 40 -7.19 -21.24 26.76
N GLU A 41 -7.63 -20.18 26.06
CA GLU A 41 -7.03 -19.71 24.80
C GLU A 41 -6.00 -18.58 24.99
N LEU A 42 -6.09 -17.80 26.07
CA LEU A 42 -5.22 -16.64 26.33
C LEU A 42 -4.13 -16.92 27.37
N SER A 43 -3.01 -16.22 27.27
CA SER A 43 -2.03 -16.15 28.36
C SER A 43 -2.58 -15.36 29.56
N ASP A 44 -2.01 -15.55 30.74
CA ASP A 44 -2.43 -14.84 31.97
C ASP A 44 -2.44 -13.31 31.81
N GLU A 45 -1.49 -12.75 31.05
CA GLU A 45 -1.39 -11.31 30.80
C GLU A 45 -2.46 -10.82 29.81
N GLU A 46 -2.67 -11.55 28.72
CA GLU A 46 -3.74 -11.26 27.74
C GLU A 46 -5.12 -11.37 28.40
N LEU A 47 -5.32 -12.40 29.22
CA LEU A 47 -6.55 -12.60 29.98
C LEU A 47 -6.76 -11.47 31.00
N HIS A 48 -5.73 -11.07 31.73
CA HIS A 48 -5.82 -9.95 32.66
C HIS A 48 -6.24 -8.65 31.95
N HIS A 49 -5.63 -8.36 30.80
CA HIS A 49 -5.96 -7.18 30.01
C HIS A 49 -7.42 -7.20 29.54
N LEU A 50 -7.87 -8.31 28.94
CA LEU A 50 -9.25 -8.50 28.51
C LEU A 50 -10.24 -8.33 29.67
N LEU A 51 -9.99 -8.99 30.81
CA LEU A 51 -10.86 -8.90 31.98
C LEU A 51 -10.95 -7.47 32.51
N THR A 52 -9.83 -6.72 32.48
CA THR A 52 -9.80 -5.32 32.89
C THR A 52 -10.65 -4.45 31.97
N GLU A 53 -10.55 -4.62 30.64
CA GLU A 53 -11.36 -3.87 29.68
C GLU A 53 -12.85 -4.18 29.84
N VAL A 54 -13.21 -5.47 29.97
CA VAL A 54 -14.60 -5.89 30.22
C VAL A 54 -15.13 -5.28 31.52
N LEU A 55 -14.32 -5.27 32.59
CA LEU A 55 -14.70 -4.67 33.87
C LEU A 55 -14.97 -3.17 33.75
N VAL A 56 -14.11 -2.43 33.01
CA VAL A 56 -14.28 -0.99 32.76
C VAL A 56 -15.58 -0.74 31.99
N HIS A 57 -15.88 -1.54 30.97
CA HIS A 57 -17.13 -1.41 30.21
C HIS A 57 -18.37 -1.66 31.06
N ILE A 58 -18.37 -2.71 31.89
CA ILE A 58 -19.53 -3.02 32.74
C ILE A 58 -19.72 -1.99 33.85
N ARG A 59 -18.63 -1.51 34.47
CA ARG A 59 -18.71 -0.57 35.60
C ARG A 59 -18.88 0.89 35.19
N GLY A 60 -18.42 1.27 34.00
CA GLY A 60 -18.48 2.66 33.52
C GLY A 60 -19.90 3.21 33.34
N GLY A 61 -20.91 2.35 33.19
CA GLY A 61 -22.29 2.74 32.88
C GLY A 61 -23.25 2.89 34.06
N GLY A 62 -22.84 2.62 35.30
CA GLY A 62 -23.78 2.45 36.42
C GLY A 62 -24.63 1.18 36.27
N GLN A 63 -25.78 1.07 36.96
CA GLN A 63 -26.68 -0.08 36.77
C GLN A 63 -27.40 0.00 35.41
N PRO A 64 -27.13 -0.91 34.45
CA PRO A 64 -27.71 -0.83 33.12
C PRO A 64 -29.20 -1.22 33.12
N THR A 65 -30.01 -0.47 32.40
CA THR A 65 -31.38 -0.87 32.00
C THR A 65 -31.33 -2.09 31.06
N ASP A 66 -32.45 -2.81 30.88
CA ASP A 66 -32.49 -4.00 30.03
C ASP A 66 -32.01 -3.74 28.58
N ALA A 67 -32.36 -2.58 28.00
CA ALA A 67 -31.87 -2.19 26.68
C ALA A 67 -30.35 -1.92 26.65
N GLN A 68 -29.81 -1.36 27.74
CA GLN A 68 -28.37 -1.16 27.89
C GLN A 68 -27.64 -2.48 28.10
N LYS A 69 -28.24 -3.46 28.81
CA LYS A 69 -27.67 -4.80 28.98
C LYS A 69 -27.44 -5.51 27.65
N THR A 70 -28.39 -5.45 26.73
CA THR A 70 -28.22 -6.04 25.39
C THR A 70 -27.06 -5.39 24.61
N THR A 71 -26.96 -4.05 24.67
CA THR A 71 -25.88 -3.31 24.01
C THR A 71 -24.52 -3.63 24.62
N LEU A 72 -24.45 -3.65 25.95
CA LEU A 72 -23.25 -3.97 26.72
C LEU A 72 -22.80 -5.42 26.46
N ALA A 73 -23.74 -6.37 26.39
CA ALA A 73 -23.43 -7.75 26.06
C ALA A 73 -22.81 -7.90 24.66
N ALA A 74 -23.34 -7.17 23.66
CA ALA A 74 -22.77 -7.16 22.32
C ALA A 74 -21.34 -6.58 22.31
N GLN A 75 -21.07 -5.53 23.10
CA GLN A 75 -19.73 -4.95 23.23
C GLN A 75 -18.74 -5.92 23.88
N VAL A 76 -19.12 -6.58 24.98
CA VAL A 76 -18.26 -7.57 25.67
C VAL A 76 -17.94 -8.75 24.74
N ARG A 77 -18.92 -9.26 23.96
CA ARG A 77 -18.66 -10.28 22.94
C ARG A 77 -17.74 -9.80 21.81
N GLY A 78 -17.76 -8.50 21.51
CA GLY A 78 -16.82 -7.88 20.58
C GLY A 78 -15.39 -7.99 21.10
N LEU A 79 -15.15 -7.53 22.33
CA LEU A 79 -13.83 -7.59 22.99
C LEU A 79 -13.28 -9.02 23.08
N ILE A 80 -14.14 -9.98 23.48
CA ILE A 80 -13.78 -11.41 23.54
C ILE A 80 -13.34 -11.93 22.16
N ARG A 81 -14.13 -11.67 21.11
CA ARG A 81 -13.80 -12.11 19.74
C ARG A 81 -12.53 -11.44 19.22
N ASP A 82 -12.33 -10.17 19.52
CA ASP A 82 -11.13 -9.42 19.12
C ASP A 82 -9.87 -9.96 19.81
N ALA A 83 -9.95 -10.33 21.09
CA ALA A 83 -8.84 -10.95 21.83
C ALA A 83 -8.47 -12.33 21.24
N ILE A 84 -9.47 -13.19 21.00
CA ILE A 84 -9.26 -14.50 20.36
C ILE A 84 -8.66 -14.33 18.96
N ARG A 85 -9.22 -13.41 18.14
CA ARG A 85 -8.73 -13.14 16.78
C ARG A 85 -7.27 -12.67 16.82
N THR A 86 -6.94 -11.75 17.71
CA THR A 86 -5.57 -11.22 17.88
C THR A 86 -4.58 -12.34 18.24
N ARG A 87 -5.01 -13.31 19.08
CA ARG A 87 -4.18 -14.44 19.47
C ARG A 87 -3.98 -15.47 18.35
N ARG A 88 -5.04 -15.71 17.55
CA ARG A 88 -5.05 -16.67 16.43
C ARG A 88 -4.39 -16.12 15.18
N GLN A 89 -4.35 -14.79 15.01
CA GLN A 89 -3.50 -14.20 13.99
C GLN A 89 -2.05 -14.64 14.26
N PRO A 90 -1.33 -15.17 13.25
CA PRO A 90 0.06 -15.53 13.42
C PRO A 90 0.75 -14.28 13.95
N ARG A 91 1.25 -14.36 15.20
CA ARG A 91 1.89 -13.23 15.87
C ARG A 91 2.89 -12.69 14.84
N PRO A 92 2.72 -11.47 14.32
CA PRO A 92 3.71 -10.91 13.42
C PRO A 92 5.02 -11.07 14.18
N THR A 93 5.96 -11.81 13.60
CA THR A 93 7.26 -12.03 14.23
C THR A 93 7.70 -10.64 14.68
N PRO A 94 7.85 -10.40 16.00
CA PRO A 94 8.03 -9.05 16.49
C PRO A 94 9.17 -8.46 15.69
N SER A 95 8.87 -7.46 14.88
CA SER A 95 9.89 -6.57 14.37
C SER A 95 10.61 -6.08 15.61
N LEU A 96 11.87 -6.50 15.76
CA LEU A 96 12.75 -6.30 16.92
C LEU A 96 12.96 -4.81 17.21
N ALA A 97 11.93 -4.10 17.66
CA ALA A 97 11.94 -2.64 17.78
C ALA A 97 11.79 -2.15 19.22
N ALA A 98 11.88 -3.01 20.23
CA ALA A 98 11.83 -2.59 21.62
C ALA A 98 12.67 -3.48 22.57
N VAL A 99 13.87 -3.87 22.12
CA VAL A 99 14.94 -4.33 23.03
C VAL A 99 16.07 -3.31 22.91
N GLU A 100 16.74 -3.09 24.04
CA GLU A 100 17.76 -2.08 24.33
C GLU A 100 18.71 -1.77 23.16
N GLU A 101 19.17 -0.52 23.15
CA GLU A 101 20.09 0.17 22.24
C GLU A 101 21.44 -0.56 22.05
N GLU A 102 21.41 -1.79 21.54
CA GLU A 102 22.55 -2.53 20.99
C GLU A 102 22.65 -2.25 19.49
N ALA A 103 23.89 -2.13 19.01
CA ALA A 103 24.25 -1.66 17.69
C ALA A 103 23.56 -2.41 16.54
N GLY A 104 22.56 -1.77 15.92
CA GLY A 104 22.02 -2.07 14.59
C GLY A 104 21.40 -3.46 14.41
N PRO A 105 20.70 -3.70 13.29
CA PRO A 105 20.15 -5.02 13.00
C PRO A 105 21.29 -6.00 12.70
N ALA A 106 21.72 -6.72 13.72
CA ALA A 106 22.44 -7.97 13.53
C ALA A 106 21.55 -8.92 12.73
N HIS A 107 21.89 -9.06 11.45
CA HIS A 107 21.25 -9.94 10.48
C HIS A 107 20.95 -11.34 11.06
N SER A 108 19.69 -11.76 10.97
CA SER A 108 19.15 -12.99 11.58
C SER A 108 19.50 -14.29 10.82
N GLY A 109 20.37 -14.24 9.81
CA GLY A 109 20.86 -15.38 9.04
C GLY A 109 22.09 -16.05 9.65
N ALA A 110 21.94 -16.68 10.82
CA ALA A 110 22.72 -17.82 11.33
C ALA A 110 24.20 -18.01 10.89
N THR A 111 25.02 -16.97 10.98
CA THR A 111 26.48 -17.09 11.07
C THR A 111 26.91 -16.25 12.24
N ASP A 112 27.63 -16.87 13.19
CA ASP A 112 28.21 -16.23 14.37
C ASP A 112 28.74 -14.83 13.99
N PRO A 113 28.18 -13.73 14.54
CA PRO A 113 28.61 -12.38 14.19
C PRO A 113 30.12 -12.19 14.37
N SER A 114 30.72 -12.93 15.30
CA SER A 114 32.17 -12.91 15.55
C SER A 114 33.01 -13.53 14.42
N ALA A 115 32.40 -14.28 13.50
CA ALA A 115 33.07 -14.90 12.36
C ALA A 115 33.14 -13.99 11.13
N ARG A 116 32.39 -12.88 11.09
CA ARG A 116 32.45 -11.94 9.97
C ARG A 116 33.76 -11.17 10.03
N ARG A 117 34.50 -11.17 8.93
CA ARG A 117 35.74 -10.40 8.79
C ARG A 117 35.42 -9.09 8.09
N HIS A 118 35.96 -8.00 8.60
CA HIS A 118 35.96 -6.71 7.94
C HIS A 118 36.45 -6.86 6.49
N LEU A 119 35.70 -6.31 5.54
CA LEU A 119 36.12 -6.30 4.13
C LEU A 119 37.11 -5.16 3.92
N GLU A 120 38.41 -5.50 3.82
CA GLU A 120 39.45 -4.51 3.60
C GLU A 120 39.38 -3.92 2.18
N LEU A 121 39.17 -2.61 2.10
CA LEU A 121 39.34 -1.88 0.84
C LEU A 121 40.82 -1.76 0.48
N TYR A 122 41.12 -1.77 -0.82
CA TYR A 122 42.47 -1.56 -1.32
C TYR A 122 42.54 -0.47 -2.39
N GLY A 123 43.74 0.06 -2.60
CA GLY A 123 44.01 1.03 -3.66
C GLY A 123 44.16 0.35 -5.02
N ALA A 124 43.52 0.91 -6.05
CA ALA A 124 43.68 0.46 -7.44
C ALA A 124 43.45 1.62 -8.41
N ALA A 125 43.92 1.44 -9.66
CA ALA A 125 43.76 2.44 -10.73
C ALA A 125 44.25 3.86 -10.34
N GLY A 126 45.31 3.96 -9.53
CA GLY A 126 45.86 5.22 -9.06
C GLY A 126 45.05 5.92 -7.96
N MET A 127 44.04 5.26 -7.40
CA MET A 127 43.26 5.75 -6.26
C MET A 127 43.65 4.97 -5.01
N GLU A 128 44.01 5.70 -3.95
CA GLU A 128 44.20 5.15 -2.60
C GLU A 128 42.88 5.11 -1.84
N VAL A 129 42.79 4.24 -0.83
CA VAL A 129 41.65 4.20 0.08
C VAL A 129 41.59 5.51 0.87
N ARG A 130 40.44 6.19 0.84
CA ARG A 130 40.31 7.51 1.45
C ARG A 130 38.86 7.84 1.82
N PRO A 131 38.63 8.79 2.73
CA PRO A 131 37.28 9.31 2.98
C PRO A 131 36.69 9.97 1.74
N VAL A 132 35.39 9.73 1.49
CA VAL A 132 34.64 10.39 0.41
C VAL A 132 34.49 11.88 0.73
N ARG A 133 34.83 12.74 -0.24
CA ARG A 133 34.72 14.21 -0.12
C ARG A 133 34.06 14.84 -1.36
N PRO A 134 33.07 15.75 -1.20
CA PRO A 134 32.45 16.14 0.07
C PRO A 134 31.74 14.95 0.74
N MET A 135 31.52 15.06 2.05
CA MET A 135 30.80 14.01 2.80
C MET A 135 29.42 13.83 2.16
N PRO A 136 29.05 12.60 1.73
CA PRO A 136 27.76 12.39 1.11
C PRO A 136 26.61 12.63 2.08
N THR A 137 25.60 13.35 1.61
CA THR A 137 24.37 13.62 2.36
C THR A 137 23.24 12.76 1.79
N PHE A 138 22.64 11.93 2.63
CA PHE A 138 21.50 11.08 2.27
C PHE A 138 20.29 11.51 3.09
N LEU A 139 19.24 11.99 2.41
CA LEU A 139 18.02 12.52 3.05
C LEU A 139 18.27 13.58 4.14
N GLY A 140 19.32 14.40 3.96
CA GLY A 140 19.72 15.44 4.91
C GLY A 140 20.64 14.97 6.04
N SER A 141 20.93 13.67 6.11
CA SER A 141 21.92 13.11 7.04
C SER A 141 23.27 12.98 6.35
N ASP A 142 24.29 13.60 6.91
CA ASP A 142 25.67 13.40 6.46
C ASP A 142 26.17 12.03 6.95
N VAL A 143 26.61 11.20 6.01
CA VAL A 143 27.09 9.85 6.32
C VAL A 143 28.58 9.76 5.96
N PRO A 144 29.45 9.48 6.93
CA PRO A 144 30.86 9.25 6.65
C PRO A 144 31.01 7.96 5.84
N LEU A 145 31.68 8.08 4.70
CA LEU A 145 31.95 6.96 3.81
C LEU A 145 33.44 6.93 3.46
N THR A 146 33.99 5.73 3.31
CA THR A 146 35.33 5.49 2.77
C THR A 146 35.20 4.95 1.35
N GLU A 147 35.93 5.53 0.40
CA GLU A 147 36.04 5.00 -0.96
C GLU A 147 37.33 4.21 -1.15
N GLY A 148 37.21 3.12 -1.92
CA GLY A 148 38.30 2.25 -2.30
C GLY A 148 37.82 1.20 -3.30
N PHE A 149 38.65 0.19 -3.56
CA PHE A 149 38.29 -0.95 -4.39
C PHE A 149 38.09 -2.21 -3.54
N ALA A 150 37.16 -3.06 -3.98
CA ALA A 150 36.91 -4.37 -3.40
C ALA A 150 36.83 -5.44 -4.51
N ASP A 151 37.13 -6.71 -4.18
CA ASP A 151 36.82 -7.82 -5.07
C ASP A 151 35.31 -8.08 -5.03
N THR A 152 34.66 -8.05 -6.19
CA THR A 152 33.22 -8.25 -6.34
C THR A 152 32.73 -9.59 -5.79
N LEU A 153 33.60 -10.61 -5.78
CA LEU A 153 33.26 -11.92 -5.24
C LEU A 153 33.21 -11.95 -3.71
N GLU A 154 33.87 -11.00 -3.05
CA GLU A 154 33.90 -10.89 -1.58
C GLU A 154 32.74 -10.04 -1.05
N ILE A 155 32.11 -9.21 -1.90
CA ILE A 155 30.95 -8.40 -1.51
C ILE A 155 29.70 -9.27 -1.47
N ALA A 156 29.05 -9.37 -0.31
CA ALA A 156 27.79 -10.07 -0.12
C ALA A 156 26.61 -9.26 -0.68
N PHE A 157 25.62 -9.96 -1.23
CA PHE A 157 24.33 -9.36 -1.56
C PHE A 157 23.57 -9.06 -0.27
N TRP A 158 22.81 -7.97 -0.25
CA TRP A 158 21.91 -7.70 0.85
C TRP A 158 20.67 -8.60 0.78
N GLU A 159 20.49 -9.45 1.79
CA GLU A 159 19.43 -10.46 1.87
C GLU A 159 18.02 -9.85 1.97
N ASP A 160 17.90 -8.62 2.50
CA ASP A 160 16.62 -7.91 2.62
C ASP A 160 16.47 -6.83 1.53
N ASN A 161 17.07 -7.09 0.36
CA ASN A 161 16.95 -6.20 -0.79
C ASN A 161 15.47 -5.93 -1.12
N LEU A 162 15.03 -4.70 -0.80
CA LEU A 162 13.64 -4.28 -0.94
C LEU A 162 13.09 -4.43 -2.36
N ARG A 163 13.95 -4.42 -3.38
CA ARG A 163 13.54 -4.67 -4.77
C ARG A 163 13.09 -6.11 -5.01
N LEU A 164 13.68 -7.06 -4.28
CA LEU A 164 13.36 -8.48 -4.33
C LEU A 164 12.38 -8.89 -3.24
N LYS A 165 11.84 -7.95 -2.45
CA LYS A 165 11.05 -8.29 -1.25
C LYS A 165 9.96 -9.33 -1.52
N LEU A 166 9.21 -9.17 -2.62
CA LEU A 166 8.16 -10.12 -3.01
C LEU A 166 8.71 -11.51 -3.37
N ASP A 167 9.80 -11.56 -4.13
CA ASP A 167 10.48 -12.80 -4.53
C ASP A 167 11.12 -13.51 -3.31
N LEU A 168 11.66 -12.73 -2.38
CA LEU A 168 12.25 -13.19 -1.12
C LEU A 168 11.20 -13.79 -0.20
N ASP A 169 10.06 -13.12 -0.06
CA ASP A 169 8.97 -13.57 0.79
C ASP A 169 8.33 -14.86 0.22
N ASP A 170 8.14 -14.93 -1.10
CA ASP A 170 7.71 -16.16 -1.80
C ASP A 170 8.69 -17.32 -1.56
N PHE A 171 9.99 -17.05 -1.74
CA PHE A 171 11.01 -18.06 -1.50
C PHE A 171 11.02 -18.56 -0.06
N ARG A 172 11.02 -17.65 0.93
CA ARG A 172 11.02 -18.01 2.36
C ARG A 172 9.79 -18.84 2.72
N ARG A 173 8.63 -18.54 2.14
CA ARG A 173 7.40 -19.30 2.33
C ARG A 173 7.50 -20.71 1.74
N ARG A 174 7.97 -20.83 0.49
CA ARG A 174 8.08 -22.11 -0.21
C ARG A 174 9.14 -23.02 0.39
N GLU A 175 10.30 -22.47 0.74
CA GLU A 175 11.47 -23.22 1.18
C GLU A 175 11.63 -23.27 2.70
N GLY A 176 10.89 -22.45 3.46
CA GLY A 176 10.99 -22.39 4.91
C GLY A 176 12.33 -21.84 5.44
N ARG A 177 13.14 -21.21 4.59
CA ARG A 177 14.47 -20.66 4.93
C ARG A 177 14.80 -19.41 4.12
N ALA A 178 15.82 -18.67 4.55
CA ALA A 178 16.40 -17.59 3.76
C ALA A 178 17.11 -18.15 2.50
N PRO A 179 17.12 -17.41 1.38
CA PRO A 179 17.86 -17.82 0.19
C PRO A 179 19.36 -17.75 0.44
N GLU A 180 20.07 -18.74 -0.09
CA GLU A 180 21.53 -18.71 -0.12
C GLU A 180 22.04 -17.62 -1.08
N PRO A 181 23.28 -17.15 -0.96
CA PRO A 181 23.82 -16.09 -1.83
C PRO A 181 23.71 -16.37 -3.33
N ASP A 182 23.80 -17.63 -3.73
CA ASP A 182 23.63 -18.04 -5.13
C ASP A 182 22.16 -18.06 -5.60
N GLU A 183 21.22 -18.32 -4.70
CA GLU A 183 19.79 -18.26 -4.99
C GLU A 183 19.32 -16.80 -5.07
N LEU A 184 19.82 -15.95 -4.18
CA LEU A 184 19.59 -14.50 -4.23
C LEU A 184 20.11 -13.89 -5.53
N ARG A 185 21.28 -14.35 -5.99
CA ARG A 185 21.81 -14.01 -7.32
C ARG A 185 20.88 -14.49 -8.43
N GLN A 186 20.32 -15.70 -8.33
CA GLN A 186 19.39 -16.25 -9.31
C GLN A 186 18.04 -15.53 -9.33
N MET A 187 17.60 -14.92 -8.23
CA MET A 187 16.41 -14.05 -8.21
C MET A 187 16.63 -12.75 -8.98
N LEU A 188 17.83 -12.16 -8.87
CA LEU A 188 18.21 -10.98 -9.68
C LEU A 188 18.43 -11.34 -11.15
N TRP A 189 18.83 -12.57 -11.42
CA TRP A 189 19.07 -13.10 -12.75
C TRP A 189 18.75 -14.60 -12.80
N PRO A 190 17.56 -15.00 -13.29
CA PRO A 190 17.25 -16.41 -13.46
C PRO A 190 18.12 -17.02 -14.56
N LYS A 191 18.71 -18.19 -14.30
CA LYS A 191 19.57 -18.87 -15.27
C LYS A 191 18.77 -19.20 -16.54
N GLY A 192 19.21 -18.68 -17.69
CA GLY A 192 18.53 -18.87 -18.97
C GLY A 192 17.39 -17.90 -19.26
N ALA A 193 17.19 -16.87 -18.44
CA ALA A 193 16.22 -15.80 -18.72
C ALA A 193 16.47 -15.20 -20.10
N LEU A 194 15.41 -15.17 -20.92
CA LEU A 194 15.47 -14.46 -22.21
C LEU A 194 15.62 -12.95 -21.95
N PRO A 195 16.17 -12.15 -22.88
CA PRO A 195 16.29 -10.70 -22.70
C PRO A 195 14.96 -9.97 -22.40
N LYS A 196 13.81 -10.58 -22.74
CA LYS A 196 12.47 -10.05 -22.42
C LYS A 196 12.03 -10.31 -20.97
N GLU A 197 12.70 -11.20 -20.27
CA GLU A 197 12.45 -11.60 -18.88
C GLU A 197 13.44 -10.96 -17.89
N ASP A 198 14.43 -10.20 -18.40
CA ASP A 198 15.36 -9.43 -17.59
C ASP A 198 14.68 -8.15 -17.06
N ILE A 199 13.76 -8.33 -16.12
CA ILE A 199 12.99 -7.26 -15.44
C ILE A 199 13.94 -6.23 -14.82
N TYR A 200 15.11 -6.70 -14.36
CA TYR A 200 16.09 -5.86 -13.68
C TYR A 200 17.08 -5.17 -14.63
N LYS A 201 17.10 -5.53 -15.92
CA LYS A 201 18.02 -5.02 -16.94
C LYS A 201 19.49 -5.28 -16.58
N ILE A 202 19.80 -6.47 -16.07
CA ILE A 202 21.16 -6.86 -15.73
C ILE A 202 22.03 -7.04 -16.99
N LEU A 203 21.50 -7.61 -18.08
CA LEU A 203 22.24 -7.83 -19.34
C LEU A 203 22.77 -6.50 -19.92
N PRO A 204 21.91 -5.49 -20.21
CA PRO A 204 22.39 -4.20 -20.69
C PRO A 204 23.35 -3.50 -19.71
N LEU A 205 23.15 -3.70 -18.42
CA LEU A 205 24.03 -3.14 -17.40
C LEU A 205 25.40 -3.84 -17.38
N ALA A 206 25.45 -5.14 -17.61
CA ALA A 206 26.68 -5.92 -17.72
C ALA A 206 27.50 -5.46 -18.93
N ASP A 207 26.87 -5.27 -20.09
CA ASP A 207 27.53 -4.73 -21.27
C ASP A 207 28.13 -3.34 -21.00
N ASP A 208 27.37 -2.49 -20.29
CA ASP A 208 27.83 -1.16 -19.94
C ASP A 208 29.03 -1.16 -18.99
N ILE A 209 28.96 -1.98 -17.94
CA ILE A 209 30.06 -2.16 -16.98
C ILE A 209 31.27 -2.80 -17.65
N ALA A 210 31.07 -3.77 -18.56
CA ALA A 210 32.14 -4.37 -19.31
C ALA A 210 32.87 -3.32 -20.16
N ALA A 211 32.13 -2.40 -20.81
CA ALA A 211 32.69 -1.35 -21.64
C ALA A 211 33.41 -0.25 -20.82
N ARG A 212 32.77 0.26 -19.75
CA ARG A 212 33.17 1.49 -19.07
C ARG A 212 33.61 1.31 -17.61
N GLY A 213 33.39 0.13 -17.03
CA GLY A 213 33.50 -0.09 -15.59
C GLY A 213 32.31 0.47 -14.82
N VAL A 214 32.23 0.14 -13.53
CA VAL A 214 31.17 0.60 -12.61
C VAL A 214 31.33 2.11 -12.35
N GLN A 215 30.44 2.93 -12.94
CA GLN A 215 30.52 4.39 -12.84
C GLN A 215 30.12 4.91 -11.44
N THR A 216 28.92 4.54 -11.01
CA THR A 216 28.42 4.83 -9.66
C THR A 216 28.88 3.72 -8.73
N PRO A 217 29.60 4.02 -7.64
CA PRO A 217 30.06 3.00 -6.70
C PRO A 217 28.87 2.42 -5.91
N PRO A 218 28.77 1.11 -5.70
CA PRO A 218 27.86 0.51 -4.73
C PRO A 218 28.17 1.03 -3.32
N VAL A 219 27.16 1.05 -2.45
CA VAL A 219 27.36 1.33 -1.02
C VAL A 219 27.28 0.02 -0.26
N ILE A 220 28.32 -0.27 0.50
CA ILE A 220 28.47 -1.48 1.29
C ILE A 220 28.64 -1.12 2.77
N ASP A 221 28.29 -2.05 3.63
CA ASP A 221 28.60 -1.96 5.05
C ASP A 221 30.07 -2.28 5.34
N TYR A 222 30.48 -2.09 6.58
CA TYR A 222 31.82 -2.46 7.07
C TYR A 222 32.17 -3.94 6.81
N TRP A 223 31.19 -4.83 6.81
CA TRP A 223 31.36 -6.27 6.65
C TRP A 223 31.37 -6.75 5.19
N GLY A 224 31.11 -5.87 4.23
CA GLY A 224 31.04 -6.19 2.81
C GLY A 224 29.64 -6.52 2.28
N THR A 225 28.57 -6.24 3.00
CA THR A 225 27.17 -6.40 2.56
C THR A 225 26.72 -5.19 1.74
N ALA A 226 26.12 -5.41 0.57
CA ALA A 226 25.73 -4.33 -0.32
C ALA A 226 24.32 -3.76 -0.08
N TRP A 227 24.22 -2.69 0.71
CA TRP A 227 22.97 -1.94 0.94
C TRP A 227 22.43 -1.25 -0.33
N ASP A 228 23.30 -0.81 -1.23
CA ASP A 228 22.93 -0.39 -2.58
C ASP A 228 23.83 -1.05 -3.63
N GLY A 229 23.28 -1.23 -4.83
CA GLY A 229 24.05 -1.72 -5.97
C GLY A 229 24.05 -3.23 -6.15
N ASN A 230 23.16 -3.97 -5.49
CA ASN A 230 22.92 -5.40 -5.76
C ASN A 230 22.78 -5.70 -7.26
N ARG A 231 22.11 -4.81 -8.01
CA ARG A 231 22.01 -4.94 -9.48
C ARG A 231 23.36 -4.86 -10.20
N ARG A 232 24.23 -3.93 -9.77
CA ARG A 232 25.58 -3.75 -10.32
C ARG A 232 26.46 -4.95 -9.97
N LEU A 233 26.34 -5.46 -8.74
CA LEU A 233 27.06 -6.66 -8.30
C LEU A 233 26.63 -7.89 -9.08
N ALA A 234 25.32 -8.08 -9.31
CA ALA A 234 24.81 -9.15 -10.15
C ALA A 234 25.34 -9.06 -11.58
N ALA A 235 25.34 -7.86 -12.17
CA ALA A 235 25.94 -7.62 -13.50
C ALA A 235 27.44 -7.94 -13.53
N CYS A 236 28.21 -7.47 -12.54
CA CYS A 236 29.64 -7.79 -12.44
C CYS A 236 29.88 -9.29 -12.31
N ARG A 237 29.14 -9.99 -11.44
CA ARG A 237 29.25 -11.44 -11.27
C ARG A 237 28.86 -12.19 -12.55
N TYR A 238 27.88 -11.69 -13.31
CA TYR A 238 27.53 -12.24 -14.63
C TYR A 238 28.70 -12.10 -15.62
N ILE A 239 29.35 -10.93 -15.71
CA ILE A 239 30.53 -10.71 -16.56
C ILE A 239 31.65 -11.71 -16.20
N LEU A 240 31.88 -11.94 -14.91
CA LEU A 240 32.91 -12.87 -14.45
C LEU A 240 32.62 -14.32 -14.83
N ALA A 241 31.36 -14.74 -14.72
CA ALA A 241 30.91 -16.10 -15.01
C ALA A 241 30.69 -16.40 -16.50
N SER A 242 30.38 -15.39 -17.33
CA SER A 242 30.08 -15.54 -18.75
C SER A 242 31.36 -15.64 -19.60
N ASP A 243 31.36 -16.51 -20.61
CA ASP A 243 32.45 -16.66 -21.57
C ASP A 243 32.41 -15.61 -22.70
N GLU A 244 31.36 -14.79 -22.75
CA GLU A 244 31.18 -13.74 -23.77
C GLU A 244 32.09 -12.53 -23.56
N TYR A 245 32.69 -12.39 -22.37
CA TYR A 245 33.49 -11.23 -21.99
C TYR A 245 34.99 -11.55 -21.99
N THR A 246 35.76 -10.62 -22.53
CA THR A 246 37.23 -10.65 -22.58
C THR A 246 37.87 -10.60 -21.18
N PRO A 247 39.12 -11.08 -21.03
CA PRO A 247 39.86 -10.98 -19.77
C PRO A 247 39.94 -9.56 -19.20
N GLU A 248 40.08 -8.54 -20.06
CA GLU A 248 40.13 -7.13 -19.66
C GLU A 248 38.79 -6.65 -19.10
N GLN A 249 37.67 -7.05 -19.73
CA GLN A 249 36.33 -6.76 -19.24
C GLN A 249 36.07 -7.44 -17.88
N LYS A 250 36.49 -8.72 -17.74
CA LYS A 250 36.41 -9.44 -16.46
C LYS A 250 37.28 -8.77 -15.39
N ALA A 251 38.46 -8.28 -15.73
CA ALA A 251 39.33 -7.58 -14.79
C ALA A 251 38.73 -6.25 -14.28
N ARG A 252 37.94 -5.55 -15.11
CA ARG A 252 37.15 -4.37 -14.72
C ARG A 252 35.99 -4.75 -13.80
N ALA A 253 35.27 -5.82 -14.11
CA ALA A 253 34.15 -6.30 -13.31
C ALA A 253 34.58 -6.93 -11.98
N ARG A 254 35.80 -7.46 -11.88
CA ARG A 254 36.30 -8.10 -10.66
C ARG A 254 36.59 -7.07 -9.57
N ARG A 255 37.22 -5.96 -9.93
CA ARG A 255 37.73 -4.95 -8.98
C ARG A 255 36.93 -3.67 -9.15
N ILE A 256 35.95 -3.46 -8.29
CA ILE A 256 35.02 -2.34 -8.43
C ILE A 256 35.26 -1.31 -7.34
N ARG A 257 35.03 -0.04 -7.69
CA ARG A 257 35.01 1.05 -6.73
C ARG A 257 33.74 0.96 -5.90
N VAL A 258 33.86 1.04 -4.59
CA VAL A 258 32.77 1.00 -3.61
C VAL A 258 32.87 2.16 -2.64
N TRP A 259 31.76 2.46 -1.97
CA TRP A 259 31.69 3.29 -0.78
C TRP A 259 31.34 2.41 0.40
N GLN A 260 32.19 2.38 1.42
CA GLN A 260 32.01 1.58 2.62
C GLN A 260 31.67 2.48 3.80
N THR A 261 30.71 2.05 4.61
CA THR A 261 30.37 2.73 5.87
C THR A 261 31.35 2.36 6.97
N ASP A 262 31.34 3.12 8.07
CA ASP A 262 32.07 2.70 9.27
C ASP A 262 31.37 1.52 9.96
N GLU A 263 32.07 0.92 10.94
CA GLU A 263 31.59 -0.18 11.78
C GLU A 263 30.41 0.23 12.69
N HIS A 264 30.20 1.53 12.89
CA HIS A 264 29.22 2.08 13.81
C HIS A 264 28.05 2.77 13.10
N ALA A 265 27.85 2.47 11.83
CA ALA A 265 26.79 3.04 11.03
C ALA A 265 25.44 2.71 11.69
N THR A 266 24.68 3.75 12.03
CA THR A 266 23.40 3.58 12.72
C THR A 266 22.32 3.12 11.76
N GLU A 267 21.29 2.43 12.24
CA GLU A 267 20.18 1.98 11.40
C GLU A 267 19.51 3.13 10.63
N ASP A 268 19.42 4.31 11.25
CA ASP A 268 18.93 5.52 10.58
C ASP A 268 19.81 5.95 9.40
N GLN A 269 21.14 5.81 9.51
CA GLN A 269 22.05 6.10 8.40
C GLN A 269 21.92 5.05 7.29
N ILE A 270 21.81 3.77 7.65
CA ILE A 270 21.57 2.67 6.70
C ILE A 270 20.29 2.94 5.91
N GLN A 271 19.20 3.19 6.63
CA GLN A 271 17.91 3.48 6.04
C GLN A 271 17.95 4.76 5.19
N ALA A 272 18.68 5.80 5.61
CA ALA A 272 18.86 7.01 4.83
C ALA A 272 19.58 6.76 3.49
N ILE A 273 20.66 5.96 3.51
CA ILE A 273 21.39 5.53 2.31
C ILE A 273 20.48 4.74 1.38
N VAL A 274 19.86 3.67 1.89
CA VAL A 274 19.01 2.77 1.09
C VAL A 274 17.84 3.55 0.49
N THR A 275 17.20 4.40 1.28
CA THR A 275 16.05 5.19 0.84
C THR A 275 16.46 6.23 -0.19
N SER A 276 17.45 7.08 0.10
CA SER A 276 17.89 8.12 -0.85
C SER A 276 18.31 7.55 -2.21
N LEU A 277 19.07 6.45 -2.19
CA LEU A 277 19.61 5.85 -3.39
C LEU A 277 18.54 5.14 -4.23
N ASN A 278 17.39 4.79 -3.66
CA ASN A 278 16.34 4.09 -4.41
C ASN A 278 15.06 4.90 -4.63
N PHE A 279 14.81 5.95 -3.84
CA PHE A 279 13.68 6.87 -4.01
C PHE A 279 13.97 8.03 -4.97
N GLY A 280 15.23 8.41 -5.15
CA GLY A 280 15.62 9.53 -6.03
C GLY A 280 15.34 9.25 -7.52
N ASP A 281 14.99 10.30 -8.27
CA ASP A 281 14.66 10.24 -9.70
C ASP A 281 15.90 10.00 -10.61
N ASP A 282 17.10 9.93 -10.04
CA ASP A 282 18.38 9.84 -10.76
C ASP A 282 18.58 8.48 -11.44
N PHE A 283 18.08 8.33 -12.67
CA PHE A 283 18.45 7.32 -13.70
C PHE A 283 18.50 5.84 -13.26
N LYS A 284 17.90 5.49 -12.13
CA LYS A 284 17.78 4.12 -11.62
C LYS A 284 16.44 3.53 -12.06
N VAL A 285 16.37 2.20 -12.09
CA VAL A 285 15.06 1.54 -12.18
C VAL A 285 14.40 1.72 -10.81
N PRO A 286 13.31 2.51 -10.74
CA PRO A 286 12.66 2.81 -9.47
C PRO A 286 12.16 1.51 -8.83
N TRP A 287 12.02 1.50 -7.51
CA TRP A 287 11.31 0.42 -6.86
C TRP A 287 9.89 0.28 -7.41
N PRO A 288 9.33 -0.94 -7.38
CA PRO A 288 7.90 -1.11 -7.60
C PRO A 288 7.13 -0.14 -6.70
N GLU A 289 6.14 0.54 -7.25
CA GLU A 289 5.47 1.62 -6.53
C GLU A 289 4.78 1.12 -5.25
N TYR A 290 4.31 -0.13 -5.24
CA TYR A 290 3.78 -0.77 -4.04
C TYR A 290 4.83 -0.84 -2.92
N VAL A 291 6.04 -1.33 -3.22
CA VAL A 291 7.15 -1.41 -2.26
C VAL A 291 7.49 -0.02 -1.72
N ARG A 292 7.59 0.97 -2.62
CA ARG A 292 7.83 2.38 -2.25
C ARG A 292 6.76 2.89 -1.30
N ALA A 293 5.49 2.70 -1.63
CA ALA A 293 4.37 3.16 -0.84
C ALA A 293 4.28 2.44 0.51
N ARG A 294 4.61 1.13 0.56
CA ARG A 294 4.62 0.35 1.79
C ARG A 294 5.66 0.87 2.78
N GLN A 295 6.88 1.19 2.32
CA GLN A 295 7.90 1.81 3.17
C GLN A 295 7.46 3.18 3.73
N VAL A 296 6.81 3.99 2.89
CA VAL A 296 6.24 5.29 3.32
C VAL A 296 5.13 5.08 4.35
N TYR A 297 4.26 4.10 4.14
CA TYR A 297 3.17 3.77 5.04
C TYR A 297 3.67 3.23 6.39
N ASP A 298 4.58 2.26 6.38
CA ASP A 298 5.15 1.65 7.59
C ASP A 298 5.85 2.73 8.44
N THR A 299 6.61 3.63 7.82
CA THR A 299 7.23 4.78 8.51
C THR A 299 6.19 5.75 9.06
N TYR A 300 5.09 5.99 8.34
CA TYR A 300 3.99 6.82 8.81
C TYR A 300 3.30 6.20 10.03
N ILE A 301 3.01 4.89 10.00
CA ILE A 301 2.39 4.16 11.10
C ILE A 301 3.31 4.16 12.33
N ALA A 302 4.59 3.81 12.18
CA ALA A 302 5.54 3.82 13.30
C ALA A 302 5.61 5.19 14.01
N ARG A 303 5.68 6.28 13.24
CA ARG A 303 5.68 7.65 13.79
C ARG A 303 4.33 8.03 14.40
N ARG A 304 3.23 7.62 13.76
CA ARG A 304 1.87 7.86 14.27
C ARG A 304 1.65 7.16 15.60
N ASP A 305 2.04 5.90 15.72
CA ASP A 305 1.83 5.10 16.92
C ASP A 305 2.73 5.57 18.06
N SER A 306 3.98 5.94 17.77
CA SER A 306 4.87 6.61 18.73
C SER A 306 4.24 7.89 19.27
N GLU A 307 3.73 8.79 18.43
CA GLU A 307 3.06 10.02 18.88
C GLU A 307 1.72 9.74 19.59
N ALA A 308 0.95 8.76 19.12
CA ALA A 308 -0.34 8.37 19.70
C ALA A 308 -0.19 7.78 21.11
N SER A 309 0.93 7.10 21.39
CA SER A 309 1.26 6.60 22.73
C SER A 309 1.45 7.72 23.75
N LEU A 310 1.79 8.93 23.30
CA LEU A 310 2.05 10.08 24.16
C LEU A 310 0.79 10.96 24.34
N ARG A 311 -0.11 10.99 23.34
CA ARG A 311 -1.30 11.86 23.34
C ARG A 311 -2.33 11.47 22.27
N VAL A 312 -3.55 11.97 22.44
CA VAL A 312 -4.59 11.90 21.39
C VAL A 312 -4.19 12.77 20.20
N LEU A 313 -4.17 12.17 19.01
CA LEU A 313 -3.77 12.85 17.77
C LEU A 313 -4.92 13.66 17.16
N THR A 314 -4.62 14.89 16.74
CA THR A 314 -5.52 15.70 15.93
C THR A 314 -5.22 15.56 14.43
N GLU A 315 -6.12 15.96 13.54
CA GLU A 315 -5.88 15.98 12.08
C GLU A 315 -4.66 16.85 11.70
N ARG A 316 -4.42 17.92 12.47
CA ARG A 316 -3.23 18.76 12.31
C ARG A 316 -1.95 18.00 12.65
N ASP A 317 -1.98 17.14 13.66
CA ASP A 317 -0.85 16.30 14.04
C ASP A 317 -0.58 15.24 12.98
N GLU A 318 -1.61 14.56 12.48
CA GLU A 318 -1.44 13.62 11.37
C GLU A 318 -0.84 14.29 10.13
N THR A 319 -1.27 15.51 9.82
CA THR A 319 -0.69 16.30 8.73
C THR A 319 0.79 16.63 8.96
N LYS A 320 1.20 16.95 10.20
CA LYS A 320 2.61 17.16 10.56
C LYS A 320 3.43 15.88 10.44
N ILE A 321 2.88 14.75 10.87
CA ILE A 321 3.53 13.43 10.76
C ILE A 321 3.74 13.09 9.29
N ARG A 322 2.70 13.23 8.45
CA ARG A 322 2.83 13.04 6.98
C ARG A 322 3.85 13.98 6.36
N ALA A 323 3.91 15.24 6.80
CA ALA A 323 4.92 16.19 6.31
C ALA A 323 6.34 15.81 6.75
N ALA A 324 6.52 15.26 7.95
CA ALA A 324 7.81 14.75 8.42
C ALA A 324 8.24 13.51 7.62
N VAL A 325 7.33 12.57 7.39
CA VAL A 325 7.55 11.41 6.50
C VAL A 325 7.89 11.86 5.08
N GLY A 326 7.18 12.87 4.56
CA GLY A 326 7.46 13.43 3.23
C GLY A 326 8.88 14.01 3.13
N ARG A 327 9.32 14.77 4.15
CA ARG A 327 10.72 15.25 4.21
C ARG A 327 11.71 14.09 4.29
N PHE A 328 11.42 13.07 5.09
CA PHE A 328 12.29 11.90 5.22
C PHE A 328 12.47 11.17 3.88
N PHE A 329 11.42 10.98 3.09
CA PHE A 329 11.49 10.30 1.79
C PHE A 329 11.78 11.23 0.59
N GLY A 330 11.92 12.55 0.81
CA GLY A 330 12.07 13.53 -0.27
C GLY A 330 10.85 13.67 -1.18
N ILE A 331 9.63 13.42 -0.65
CA ILE A 331 8.36 13.50 -1.39
C ILE A 331 7.39 14.52 -0.79
N LYS A 332 6.38 14.93 -1.55
CA LYS A 332 5.39 15.90 -1.07
C LYS A 332 4.43 15.24 -0.07
N THR A 333 3.92 16.01 0.89
CA THR A 333 2.90 15.52 1.85
C THR A 333 1.67 14.92 1.16
N GLN A 334 1.26 15.46 0.01
CA GLN A 334 0.15 14.92 -0.78
C GLN A 334 0.43 13.51 -1.31
N GLU A 335 1.68 13.21 -1.66
CA GLU A 335 2.11 11.88 -2.12
C GLU A 335 2.13 10.88 -0.96
N VAL A 336 2.56 11.31 0.23
CA VAL A 336 2.46 10.50 1.45
C VAL A 336 0.99 10.13 1.73
N THR A 337 0.09 11.12 1.72
CA THR A 337 -1.35 10.88 1.90
C THR A 337 -1.90 9.91 0.86
N ARG A 338 -1.48 10.06 -0.40
CA ARG A 338 -1.86 9.15 -1.50
C ARG A 338 -1.38 7.72 -1.22
N TYR A 339 -0.11 7.54 -0.88
CA TYR A 339 0.45 6.22 -0.59
C TYR A 339 -0.21 5.55 0.62
N CYS A 340 -0.44 6.28 1.72
CA CYS A 340 -1.12 5.71 2.87
C CYS A 340 -2.51 5.17 2.50
N LYS A 341 -3.28 5.92 1.71
CA LYS A 341 -4.61 5.48 1.25
C LYS A 341 -4.56 4.24 0.37
N MET A 342 -3.61 4.20 -0.57
CA MET A 342 -3.45 3.06 -1.48
C MET A 342 -3.01 1.80 -0.73
N VAL A 343 -2.10 1.93 0.24
CA VAL A 343 -1.61 0.80 1.04
C VAL A 343 -2.72 0.26 1.95
N VAL A 344 -3.57 1.09 2.53
CA VAL A 344 -4.73 0.61 3.32
C VAL A 344 -5.66 -0.25 2.47
N TRP A 345 -5.98 0.17 1.25
CA TRP A 345 -6.80 -0.64 0.33
C TRP A 345 -6.08 -1.90 -0.15
N ALA A 346 -4.77 -1.81 -0.38
CA ALA A 346 -3.95 -2.97 -0.72
C ALA A 346 -3.97 -4.01 0.41
N LEU A 347 -3.85 -3.57 1.67
CA LEU A 347 -3.93 -4.44 2.84
C LEU A 347 -5.30 -5.12 2.97
N ASP A 348 -6.40 -4.35 2.86
CA ASP A 348 -7.77 -4.92 2.89
C ASP A 348 -7.98 -5.96 1.78
N PHE A 349 -7.43 -5.70 0.58
CA PHE A 349 -7.43 -6.64 -0.53
C PHE A 349 -6.59 -7.91 -0.24
N GLU A 350 -5.40 -7.75 0.33
CA GLU A 350 -4.54 -8.88 0.71
C GLU A 350 -5.19 -9.75 1.79
N ASP A 351 -5.80 -9.11 2.80
CA ASP A 351 -6.47 -9.78 3.91
C ASP A 351 -7.68 -10.58 3.42
N TYR A 352 -8.55 -9.96 2.62
CA TYR A 352 -9.70 -10.63 1.99
C TYR A 352 -9.28 -11.92 1.24
N HIS A 353 -8.26 -11.83 0.38
CA HIS A 353 -7.81 -13.00 -0.39
C HIS A 353 -7.11 -14.05 0.46
N ARG A 354 -6.45 -13.65 1.56
CA ARG A 354 -5.87 -14.59 2.52
C ARG A 354 -6.96 -15.37 3.25
N GLU A 355 -8.06 -14.73 3.60
CA GLU A 355 -9.23 -15.38 4.21
C GLU A 355 -9.92 -16.37 3.26
N GLN A 356 -9.73 -16.23 1.94
CA GLN A 356 -10.18 -17.17 0.91
C GLN A 356 -9.15 -18.28 0.59
N ASP A 357 -8.15 -18.48 1.46
CA ASP A 357 -7.06 -19.45 1.30
C ASP A 357 -6.32 -19.32 -0.04
N ARG A 358 -6.23 -18.11 -0.60
CA ARG A 358 -5.44 -17.87 -1.81
C ARG A 358 -3.95 -17.90 -1.47
N ASP A 359 -3.16 -18.35 -2.44
CA ASP A 359 -1.70 -18.37 -2.31
C ASP A 359 -1.15 -16.95 -2.06
N GLU A 360 -0.46 -16.76 -0.94
CA GLU A 360 0.04 -15.45 -0.53
C GLU A 360 1.03 -14.83 -1.52
N SER A 361 1.76 -15.64 -2.29
CA SER A 361 2.69 -15.15 -3.31
C SER A 361 1.92 -14.61 -4.52
N GLN A 362 0.84 -15.29 -4.92
CA GLN A 362 -0.08 -14.78 -5.92
C GLN A 362 -0.76 -13.49 -5.45
N ILE A 363 -1.19 -13.42 -4.19
CA ILE A 363 -1.74 -12.20 -3.59
C ILE A 363 -0.75 -11.05 -3.72
N ALA A 364 0.48 -11.22 -3.21
CA ALA A 364 1.49 -10.17 -3.21
C ALA A 364 1.83 -9.68 -4.64
N ASN A 365 1.96 -10.60 -5.59
CA ASN A 365 2.19 -10.28 -7.00
C ASN A 365 1.01 -9.54 -7.64
N ARG A 366 -0.22 -9.95 -7.33
CA ARG A 366 -1.44 -9.28 -7.81
C ARG A 366 -1.58 -7.89 -7.21
N THR A 367 -1.37 -7.73 -5.91
CA THR A 367 -1.39 -6.44 -5.23
C THR A 367 -0.38 -5.47 -5.86
N ASN A 368 0.85 -5.93 -6.11
CA ASN A 368 1.86 -5.11 -6.77
C ASN A 368 1.44 -4.68 -8.18
N ALA A 369 0.90 -5.60 -8.99
CA ALA A 369 0.43 -5.31 -10.35
C ALA A 369 -0.78 -4.37 -10.37
N LEU A 370 -1.68 -4.48 -9.39
CA LEU A 370 -2.90 -3.70 -9.25
C LEU A 370 -2.71 -2.42 -8.44
N PHE A 371 -1.50 -2.12 -7.96
CA PHE A 371 -1.33 -1.09 -6.92
C PHE A 371 -1.92 0.27 -7.31
N GLN A 372 -1.79 0.66 -8.59
CA GLN A 372 -2.39 1.90 -9.11
C GLN A 372 -3.93 1.91 -9.09
N TYR A 373 -4.57 0.76 -9.13
CA TYR A 373 -6.03 0.64 -9.12
C TYR A 373 -6.60 1.02 -7.74
N PHE A 374 -5.88 0.77 -6.66
CA PHE A 374 -6.30 1.15 -5.31
C PHE A 374 -6.44 2.66 -5.11
N TYR A 375 -5.70 3.47 -5.89
CA TYR A 375 -5.91 4.92 -5.91
C TYR A 375 -7.31 5.28 -6.41
N GLU A 376 -7.83 4.51 -7.36
CA GLU A 376 -9.14 4.78 -7.96
C GLU A 376 -10.31 4.43 -7.04
N LEU A 377 -10.12 3.52 -6.10
CA LEU A 377 -11.12 3.17 -5.10
C LEU A 377 -11.47 4.39 -4.22
N ASP A 378 -10.49 5.20 -3.83
CA ASP A 378 -10.73 6.42 -3.03
C ASP A 378 -10.94 7.69 -3.88
N SER A 379 -10.97 7.56 -5.22
CA SER A 379 -11.21 8.69 -6.11
C SER A 379 -12.69 9.15 -6.05
N GLY A 380 -12.93 10.46 -6.09
CA GLY A 380 -14.28 11.06 -6.03
C GLY A 380 -14.42 12.17 -4.99
N ARG A 381 -15.64 12.72 -4.85
CA ARG A 381 -15.97 13.78 -3.89
C ARG A 381 -17.17 13.36 -3.04
N GLY A 382 -17.09 13.60 -1.73
CA GLY A 382 -18.17 13.34 -0.78
C GLY A 382 -18.60 11.87 -0.74
N ASP A 383 -19.91 11.66 -0.64
CA ASP A 383 -20.54 10.34 -0.52
C ASP A 383 -20.60 9.57 -1.85
N ASP A 384 -20.31 10.21 -2.98
CA ASP A 384 -20.19 9.56 -4.31
C ASP A 384 -18.87 8.77 -4.48
N LYS A 385 -18.02 8.72 -3.44
CA LYS A 385 -16.78 7.94 -3.50
C LYS A 385 -17.07 6.45 -3.53
N LEU A 386 -16.40 5.73 -4.44
CA LEU A 386 -16.47 4.27 -4.49
C LEU A 386 -16.04 3.66 -3.15
N ALA A 387 -15.00 4.20 -2.52
CA ALA A 387 -14.53 3.84 -1.18
C ALA A 387 -15.61 3.84 -0.09
N VAL A 388 -16.59 4.75 -0.15
CA VAL A 388 -17.69 4.79 0.83
C VAL A 388 -18.61 3.59 0.58
N LYS A 389 -19.03 3.40 -0.68
CA LYS A 389 -19.88 2.28 -1.10
C LYS A 389 -19.27 0.91 -0.76
N LEU A 390 -17.95 0.75 -0.93
CA LEU A 390 -17.25 -0.49 -0.60
C LEU A 390 -17.17 -0.77 0.91
N ARG A 391 -17.18 0.28 1.76
CA ARG A 391 -17.22 0.09 3.22
C ARG A 391 -18.62 -0.20 3.73
N ASP A 392 -19.62 0.40 3.08
CA ASP A 392 -21.02 0.24 3.47
C ASP A 392 -21.61 -1.10 3.00
N ASP A 393 -21.04 -1.70 1.94
CA ASP A 393 -21.48 -2.97 1.35
C ASP A 393 -20.30 -3.92 1.12
N GLU A 394 -20.07 -4.79 2.10
CA GLU A 394 -19.02 -5.82 2.07
C GLU A 394 -19.19 -6.79 0.89
N GLY A 395 -20.42 -7.19 0.57
CA GLY A 395 -20.65 -8.11 -0.56
C GLY A 395 -20.28 -7.48 -1.91
N PHE A 396 -20.51 -6.17 -2.07
CA PHE A 396 -20.03 -5.44 -3.25
C PHE A 396 -18.50 -5.31 -3.26
N ARG A 397 -17.87 -5.07 -2.11
CA ARG A 397 -16.40 -5.03 -1.98
C ARG A 397 -15.77 -6.35 -2.41
N ASP A 398 -16.28 -7.46 -1.92
CA ASP A 398 -15.78 -8.80 -2.20
C ASP A 398 -15.85 -9.11 -3.70
N ILE A 399 -16.99 -8.80 -4.34
CA ILE A 399 -17.17 -8.91 -5.80
C ILE A 399 -16.09 -8.11 -6.53
N VAL A 400 -15.83 -6.86 -6.13
CA VAL A 400 -14.84 -6.00 -6.78
C VAL A 400 -13.43 -6.55 -6.58
N PHE A 401 -13.09 -7.02 -5.38
CA PHE A 401 -11.79 -7.60 -5.07
C PHE A 401 -11.50 -8.87 -5.88
N ASP A 402 -12.48 -9.78 -5.99
CA ASP A 402 -12.33 -10.97 -6.84
C ASP A 402 -12.18 -10.62 -8.33
N LEU A 403 -13.00 -9.69 -8.84
CA LEU A 403 -12.89 -9.23 -10.23
C LEU A 403 -11.53 -8.56 -10.51
N MET A 404 -10.98 -7.83 -9.53
CA MET A 404 -9.63 -7.25 -9.62
C MET A 404 -8.56 -8.34 -9.64
N PHE A 405 -8.64 -9.30 -8.72
CA PHE A 405 -7.68 -10.42 -8.62
C PHE A 405 -7.64 -11.28 -9.89
N ASP A 406 -8.81 -11.60 -10.44
CA ASP A 406 -8.99 -12.35 -11.68
C ASP A 406 -8.55 -11.56 -12.94
N GLY A 407 -8.16 -10.30 -12.78
CA GLY A 407 -7.78 -9.41 -13.88
C GLY A 407 -8.93 -9.17 -14.86
N LYS A 408 -10.18 -9.15 -14.38
CA LYS A 408 -11.38 -8.91 -15.21
C LYS A 408 -11.58 -7.42 -15.53
N PHE A 409 -10.87 -6.52 -14.87
CA PHE A 409 -10.79 -5.11 -15.25
C PHE A 409 -9.67 -4.86 -16.25
N LYS A 410 -10.02 -4.29 -17.41
CA LYS A 410 -9.08 -3.90 -18.48
C LYS A 410 -8.26 -2.67 -18.13
N ASN A 411 -8.84 -1.72 -17.40
CA ASN A 411 -8.18 -0.46 -17.09
C ASN A 411 -8.79 0.25 -15.86
N TRP A 412 -8.03 1.15 -15.27
CA TRP A 412 -8.40 2.04 -14.16
C TRP A 412 -9.69 2.86 -14.35
N ALA A 413 -10.07 3.22 -15.58
CA ALA A 413 -11.32 3.98 -15.80
C ALA A 413 -12.56 3.15 -15.50
N GLN A 414 -12.48 1.82 -15.64
CA GLN A 414 -13.56 0.91 -15.28
C GLN A 414 -13.81 0.89 -13.77
N ILE A 415 -12.74 0.90 -12.98
CA ILE A 415 -12.84 0.98 -11.51
C ILE A 415 -13.59 2.25 -11.09
N ARG A 416 -13.25 3.40 -11.68
CA ARG A 416 -13.96 4.66 -11.38
C ARG A 416 -15.45 4.62 -11.68
N ASP A 417 -15.87 3.89 -12.71
CA ASP A 417 -17.27 3.80 -13.12
C ASP A 417 -18.09 2.83 -12.25
N LEU A 418 -17.45 2.01 -11.41
CA LEU A 418 -18.14 1.11 -10.49
C LEU A 418 -19.08 1.83 -9.52
N ARG A 419 -18.80 3.10 -9.19
CA ARG A 419 -19.74 3.90 -8.37
C ARG A 419 -21.12 4.04 -9.03
N ARG A 420 -21.16 4.15 -10.37
CA ARG A 420 -22.42 4.22 -11.14
C ARG A 420 -23.05 2.85 -11.31
N VAL A 421 -22.23 1.81 -11.38
CA VAL A 421 -22.70 0.42 -11.42
C VAL A 421 -23.42 0.09 -10.12
N TYR A 422 -22.88 0.50 -8.98
CA TYR A 422 -23.51 0.30 -7.67
C TYR A 422 -24.91 0.96 -7.58
N ASP A 423 -25.06 2.17 -8.11
CA ASP A 423 -26.34 2.91 -8.08
C ASP A 423 -27.37 2.41 -9.12
N ASN A 424 -27.02 1.40 -9.92
CA ASN A 424 -27.85 0.85 -10.96
C ASN A 424 -28.04 -0.67 -10.75
N PRO A 425 -29.22 -1.12 -10.29
CA PRO A 425 -29.48 -2.54 -10.01
C PRO A 425 -29.21 -3.47 -11.20
N GLU A 426 -29.58 -3.06 -12.42
CA GLU A 426 -29.37 -3.85 -13.64
C GLU A 426 -27.88 -4.01 -13.96
N ALA A 427 -27.12 -2.91 -13.86
CA ALA A 427 -25.67 -2.94 -14.03
C ALA A 427 -24.98 -3.78 -12.94
N LEU A 428 -25.45 -3.69 -11.70
CA LEU A 428 -24.93 -4.46 -10.57
C LEU A 428 -25.18 -5.97 -10.75
N ASP A 429 -26.34 -6.37 -11.28
CA ASP A 429 -26.63 -7.77 -11.59
C ASP A 429 -25.71 -8.32 -12.69
N GLU A 430 -25.41 -7.52 -13.72
CA GLU A 430 -24.43 -7.88 -14.74
C GLU A 430 -23.00 -7.99 -14.15
N LEU A 431 -22.65 -7.14 -13.20
CA LEU A 431 -21.37 -7.24 -12.49
C LEU A 431 -21.29 -8.52 -11.62
N LYS A 432 -22.38 -8.89 -10.95
CA LYS A 432 -22.50 -10.16 -10.22
C LYS A 432 -22.38 -11.37 -11.16
N GLN A 433 -22.93 -11.28 -12.36
CA GLN A 433 -22.74 -12.30 -13.39
C GLN A 433 -21.27 -12.41 -13.80
N ALA A 434 -20.58 -11.27 -14.01
CA ALA A 434 -19.15 -11.26 -14.31
C ALA A 434 -18.30 -11.93 -13.22
N HIS A 435 -18.71 -11.77 -11.96
CA HIS A 435 -18.04 -12.36 -10.81
C HIS A 435 -18.20 -13.89 -10.77
N ARG A 436 -19.40 -14.41 -11.04
CA ARG A 436 -19.67 -15.86 -11.12
C ARG A 436 -19.01 -16.55 -12.31
N GLU A 437 -18.65 -15.80 -13.35
CA GLU A 437 -18.04 -16.33 -14.56
C GLU A 437 -16.58 -16.74 -14.33
N THR A 438 -16.24 -17.97 -14.70
CA THR A 438 -14.88 -18.52 -14.53
C THR A 438 -13.97 -18.18 -15.70
N ASP A 439 -14.52 -18.01 -16.90
CA ASP A 439 -13.74 -17.57 -18.06
C ASP A 439 -13.46 -16.07 -17.96
N SER A 440 -12.17 -15.71 -17.86
CA SER A 440 -11.73 -14.31 -17.73
C SER A 440 -12.19 -13.44 -18.91
N THR A 441 -12.30 -13.99 -20.12
CA THR A 441 -12.74 -13.24 -21.31
C THR A 441 -14.24 -12.95 -21.27
N ILE A 442 -15.06 -13.94 -20.91
CA ILE A 442 -16.51 -13.77 -20.75
C ILE A 442 -16.79 -12.84 -19.57
N GLY A 443 -16.09 -13.01 -18.45
CA GLY A 443 -16.16 -12.14 -17.28
C GLY A 443 -15.82 -10.69 -17.61
N ARG A 444 -14.74 -10.44 -18.36
CA ARG A 444 -14.37 -9.10 -18.87
C ARG A 444 -15.48 -8.49 -19.73
N ALA A 445 -16.11 -9.29 -20.59
CA ALA A 445 -17.21 -8.82 -21.42
C ALA A 445 -18.43 -8.41 -20.58
N ALA A 446 -18.75 -9.17 -19.53
CA ALA A 446 -19.80 -8.83 -18.57
C ALA A 446 -19.48 -7.54 -17.78
N VAL A 447 -18.24 -7.37 -17.29
CA VAL A 447 -17.80 -6.10 -16.67
C VAL A 447 -18.00 -4.90 -17.61
N ASN A 448 -17.68 -5.05 -18.91
CA ASN A 448 -17.91 -3.99 -19.89
C ASN A 448 -19.40 -3.65 -20.03
N ARG A 449 -20.27 -4.67 -20.14
CA ARG A 449 -21.72 -4.48 -20.23
C ARG A 449 -22.27 -3.77 -18.99
N ALA A 450 -21.87 -4.18 -17.79
CA ALA A 450 -22.27 -3.54 -16.54
C ALA A 450 -21.94 -2.03 -16.57
N ILE A 451 -20.72 -1.68 -16.98
CA ILE A 451 -20.28 -0.28 -17.08
C ILE A 451 -21.05 0.49 -18.14
N ASP A 452 -21.32 -0.13 -19.29
CA ASP A 452 -22.05 0.51 -20.39
C ASP A 452 -23.52 0.78 -20.01
N ILE A 453 -24.20 -0.17 -19.35
CA ILE A 453 -25.55 0.00 -18.79
C ILE A 453 -25.57 1.18 -17.81
N ALA A 454 -24.62 1.20 -16.86
CA ALA A 454 -24.50 2.27 -15.88
C ALA A 454 -24.25 3.65 -16.53
N ARG A 455 -23.42 3.71 -17.58
CA ARG A 455 -23.16 4.95 -18.34
C ARG A 455 -24.37 5.43 -19.13
N GLN A 456 -25.10 4.52 -19.78
CA GLN A 456 -26.31 4.84 -20.52
C GLN A 456 -27.38 5.43 -19.60
N GLN A 457 -27.65 4.80 -18.45
CA GLN A 457 -28.61 5.32 -17.49
C GLN A 457 -28.16 6.65 -16.87
N SER A 458 -26.87 6.80 -16.52
CA SER A 458 -26.35 8.08 -16.02
C SER A 458 -26.50 9.21 -17.05
N THR A 459 -26.31 8.90 -18.34
CA THR A 459 -26.51 9.86 -19.43
C THR A 459 -27.99 10.22 -19.58
N ALA A 460 -28.89 9.23 -19.53
CA ALA A 460 -30.33 9.43 -19.58
C ALA A 460 -30.84 10.29 -18.39
N LEU A 461 -30.37 10.00 -17.16
CA LEU A 461 -30.70 10.79 -15.96
C LEU A 461 -30.20 12.23 -16.06
N ARG A 462 -28.99 12.45 -16.60
CA ARG A 462 -28.48 13.81 -16.84
C ARG A 462 -29.28 14.55 -17.90
N GLN A 463 -29.72 13.87 -18.95
CA GLN A 463 -30.57 14.47 -19.98
C GLN A 463 -31.95 14.82 -19.42
N ALA A 464 -32.56 13.91 -18.65
CA ALA A 464 -33.82 14.17 -17.96
C ALA A 464 -33.70 15.33 -16.96
N GLY A 465 -32.66 15.34 -16.11
CA GLY A 465 -32.43 16.43 -15.16
C GLY A 465 -32.21 17.79 -15.83
N ARG A 466 -31.52 17.83 -16.98
CA ARG A 466 -31.39 19.05 -17.80
C ARG A 466 -32.71 19.49 -18.40
N ALA A 467 -33.56 18.55 -18.84
CA ALA A 467 -34.90 18.86 -19.32
C ALA A 467 -35.77 19.43 -18.19
N ASP A 468 -35.70 18.88 -16.97
CA ASP A 468 -36.41 19.39 -15.80
C ASP A 468 -35.89 20.76 -15.35
N GLU A 469 -34.58 21.01 -15.47
CA GLU A 469 -33.98 22.32 -15.22
C GLU A 469 -34.45 23.35 -16.26
N LEU A 470 -34.43 23.00 -17.55
CA LEU A 470 -34.97 23.85 -18.61
C LEU A 470 -36.47 24.10 -18.45
N ALA A 471 -37.24 23.09 -18.05
CA ALA A 471 -38.67 23.24 -17.77
C ALA A 471 -38.91 24.18 -16.58
N ARG A 472 -38.10 24.09 -15.52
CA ARG A 472 -38.15 25.03 -14.38
C ARG A 472 -37.79 26.45 -14.79
N ILE A 473 -36.75 26.65 -15.58
CA ILE A 473 -36.37 27.96 -16.12
C ILE A 473 -37.49 28.52 -17.00
N THR A 474 -38.06 27.70 -17.88
CA THR A 474 -39.16 28.10 -18.77
C THR A 474 -40.39 28.49 -17.99
N LYS A 475 -40.76 27.70 -16.97
CA LYS A 475 -41.87 28.02 -16.07
C LYS A 475 -41.63 29.33 -15.33
N TRP A 476 -40.44 29.51 -14.75
CA TRP A 476 -40.06 30.74 -14.08
C TRP A 476 -40.13 31.96 -15.01
N LEU A 477 -39.62 31.85 -16.24
CA LEU A 477 -39.68 32.91 -17.26
C LEU A 477 -41.12 33.27 -17.65
N ASN A 478 -42.01 32.28 -17.74
CA ASN A 478 -43.39 32.50 -18.18
C ASN A 478 -44.31 32.99 -17.06
N GLU A 479 -44.12 32.51 -15.84
CA GLU A 479 -45.06 32.71 -14.73
C GLU A 479 -44.56 33.73 -13.70
N ASP A 480 -43.27 33.73 -13.38
CA ASP A 480 -42.71 34.48 -12.24
C ASP A 480 -41.94 35.73 -12.64
N VAL A 481 -41.46 35.80 -13.88
CA VAL A 481 -40.67 36.95 -14.36
C VAL A 481 -41.59 38.13 -14.68
N THR A 482 -41.60 39.09 -13.77
CA THR A 482 -42.23 40.40 -13.97
C THR A 482 -41.17 41.50 -14.15
N LEU A 483 -41.54 42.62 -14.79
CA LEU A 483 -40.67 43.80 -14.91
C LEU A 483 -40.13 44.29 -13.55
N ALA A 484 -40.89 44.10 -12.47
CA ALA A 484 -40.48 44.47 -11.13
C ALA A 484 -39.36 43.57 -10.58
N VAL A 485 -39.35 42.28 -10.94
CA VAL A 485 -38.26 41.34 -10.60
C VAL A 485 -37.02 41.65 -11.41
N LEU A 486 -37.16 41.85 -12.73
CA LEU A 486 -36.03 42.16 -13.62
C LEU A 486 -35.31 43.46 -13.23
N ARG A 487 -36.04 44.50 -12.79
CA ARG A 487 -35.44 45.76 -12.33
C ARG A 487 -34.56 45.64 -11.08
N LYS A 488 -34.67 44.55 -10.33
CA LYS A 488 -33.86 44.28 -9.13
C LYS A 488 -32.59 43.49 -9.42
N LEU A 489 -32.45 42.95 -10.63
CA LEU A 489 -31.27 42.19 -11.04
C LEU A 489 -30.19 43.14 -11.59
N ASP A 490 -28.94 42.69 -11.48
CA ASP A 490 -27.80 43.40 -12.05
C ASP A 490 -27.95 43.53 -13.58
N PRO A 491 -27.83 44.74 -14.17
CA PRO A 491 -27.87 44.94 -15.61
C PRO A 491 -26.86 44.09 -16.41
N GLU A 492 -25.71 43.74 -15.83
CA GLU A 492 -24.71 42.90 -16.48
C GLU A 492 -25.20 41.45 -16.62
N VAL A 493 -25.75 40.88 -15.55
CA VAL A 493 -26.37 39.54 -15.56
C VAL A 493 -27.54 39.49 -16.55
N LEU A 494 -28.34 40.55 -16.65
CA LEU A 494 -29.43 40.63 -17.62
C LEU A 494 -28.93 40.67 -19.08
N ARG A 495 -27.80 41.32 -19.35
CA ARG A 495 -27.19 41.29 -20.69
C ARG A 495 -26.66 39.90 -21.02
N GLU A 496 -25.92 39.28 -20.10
CA GLU A 496 -25.40 37.92 -20.28
C GLU A 496 -26.53 36.91 -20.52
N PHE A 497 -27.60 36.98 -19.72
CA PHE A 497 -28.78 36.13 -19.90
C PHE A 497 -29.44 36.35 -21.27
N ARG A 498 -29.62 37.60 -21.70
CA ARG A 498 -30.20 37.92 -23.02
C ARG A 498 -29.34 37.36 -24.15
N ASP A 499 -28.02 37.54 -24.07
CA ASP A 499 -27.10 37.12 -25.12
C ASP A 499 -27.01 35.59 -25.17
N ALA A 500 -27.04 34.90 -24.02
CA ALA A 500 -27.18 33.46 -23.93
C ALA A 500 -28.52 32.97 -24.51
N ALA A 501 -29.64 33.61 -24.18
CA ALA A 501 -30.96 33.26 -24.69
C ALA A 501 -31.02 33.41 -26.22
N ARG A 502 -30.41 34.46 -26.79
CA ARG A 502 -30.29 34.63 -28.25
C ARG A 502 -29.45 33.54 -28.91
N ALA A 503 -28.35 33.14 -28.28
CA ALA A 503 -27.53 32.05 -28.79
C ALA A 503 -28.31 30.72 -28.80
N VAL A 504 -29.06 30.44 -27.72
CA VAL A 504 -29.93 29.26 -27.63
C VAL A 504 -31.04 29.32 -28.68
N ASP A 505 -31.70 30.46 -28.88
CA ASP A 505 -32.73 30.65 -29.90
C ASP A 505 -32.21 30.37 -31.32
N GLY A 506 -30.99 30.85 -31.63
CA GLY A 506 -30.31 30.52 -32.89
C GLY A 506 -30.03 29.03 -33.06
N MET A 507 -29.60 28.34 -31.99
CA MET A 507 -29.40 26.89 -32.00
C MET A 507 -30.72 26.13 -32.18
N ILE A 508 -31.77 26.51 -31.46
CA ILE A 508 -33.11 25.90 -31.58
C ILE A 508 -33.65 26.09 -32.99
N SER A 509 -33.57 27.30 -33.54
CA SER A 509 -34.01 27.60 -34.90
C SER A 509 -33.30 26.71 -35.93
N SER A 510 -31.98 26.53 -35.79
CA SER A 510 -31.22 25.64 -36.68
C SER A 510 -31.63 24.16 -36.58
N LEU A 511 -32.00 23.68 -35.37
CA LEU A 511 -32.50 22.32 -35.17
C LEU A 511 -33.90 22.13 -35.74
N VAL A 512 -34.79 23.10 -35.55
CA VAL A 512 -36.17 23.07 -36.06
C VAL A 512 -36.16 23.13 -37.60
N GLU A 513 -35.41 24.06 -38.19
CA GLU A 513 -35.28 24.19 -39.65
C GLU A 513 -34.59 22.97 -40.28
N GLY A 514 -33.56 22.42 -39.62
CA GLY A 514 -32.87 21.21 -40.08
C GLY A 514 -33.74 19.95 -40.05
N SER A 515 -34.71 19.87 -39.12
CA SER A 515 -35.66 18.74 -39.04
C SER A 515 -36.81 18.85 -40.05
N ALA A 516 -37.07 20.03 -40.61
CA ALA A 516 -38.15 20.26 -41.58
C ALA A 516 -37.72 20.05 -43.05
N ALA A 517 -36.44 19.78 -43.32
CA ALA A 517 -35.98 19.47 -44.67
C ALA A 517 -36.57 18.10 -45.13
N PRO A 518 -37.39 18.06 -46.20
CA PRO A 518 -37.98 16.81 -46.65
C PRO A 518 -36.86 15.85 -47.06
N GLN A 519 -36.85 14.63 -46.48
CA GLN A 519 -36.00 13.54 -46.95
C GLN A 519 -36.35 13.31 -48.43
N ALA A 520 -35.46 13.76 -49.32
CA ALA A 520 -35.54 13.42 -50.72
C ALA A 520 -35.57 11.90 -50.82
N ALA A 521 -36.66 11.36 -51.38
CA ALA A 521 -36.88 9.93 -51.48
C ALA A 521 -35.64 9.25 -52.11
N PRO A 522 -35.16 8.13 -51.57
CA PRO A 522 -34.04 7.41 -52.15
C PRO A 522 -34.44 6.98 -53.56
N GLY A 523 -33.81 7.61 -54.55
CA GLY A 523 -34.00 7.28 -55.95
C GLY A 523 -33.67 5.80 -56.16
N ALA A 524 -34.67 5.07 -56.64
CA ALA A 524 -34.50 3.71 -57.13
C ALA A 524 -33.47 3.70 -58.26
N ALA A 525 -32.43 2.88 -58.11
CA ALA A 525 -31.54 2.44 -59.16
C ALA A 525 -31.64 0.91 -59.26
#